data_AF-A0A925U6F8-F1
#
_entry.id   AF-A0A925U6F8-F1
#
_cell.length_a   1.000
_cell.length_b   1.000
_cell.length_c   1.000
_cell.angle_alpha   90.00
_cell.angle_beta   90.00
_cell.angle_gamma   90.00
#
_symmetry.space_group_name_H-M   'P 1'
#
loop_
_entity.id
_entity.type
_entity.pdbx_description
1 polymer ?
#
loop_
_entity_poly.entity_id
_entity_poly.type
_entity_poly.pdbx_seq_one_letter_code
_entity_poly.pdbx_strand_id
1 'polypeptide(L)' 'MLGMVTKERVLEELKRVKAPDGRGDIVSLGLVSEIVINAGKVYFSLYASP' A
#
# COMPACT_ATOMS: atom_id res chain seq x y z
N MET A 1 -6.34 11.30 20.81
CA MET A 1 -7.04 10.51 19.78
C MET A 1 -6.00 9.62 19.11
N LEU A 2 -6.02 8.30 19.35
CA LEU A 2 -5.21 7.38 18.53
C LEU A 2 -5.67 7.56 17.08
N GLY A 3 -4.77 7.98 16.19
CA GLY A 3 -5.12 8.32 14.81
C GLY A 3 -5.78 7.12 14.13
N MET A 4 -7.02 7.29 13.68
CA MET A 4 -7.71 6.26 12.92
C MET A 4 -6.92 5.99 11.63
N VAL A 5 -6.57 4.74 11.39
CA VAL A 5 -5.92 4.33 10.14
C VAL A 5 -6.96 4.40 9.03
N THR A 6 -6.68 5.16 7.98
CA THR A 6 -7.54 5.27 6.79
C THR A 6 -6.85 4.66 5.57
N LYS A 7 -7.64 4.29 4.56
CA LYS A 7 -7.12 3.72 3.32
C LYS A 7 -6.24 4.73 2.58
N GLU A 8 -6.64 5.99 2.60
CA GLU A 8 -5.92 7.12 2.00
C GLU A 8 -4.53 7.25 2.64
N ARG A 9 -4.48 7.20 3.98
CA ARG A 9 -3.21 7.26 4.69
C ARG A 9 -2.33 6.06 4.34
N VAL A 10 -2.88 4.85 4.30
CA VAL A 10 -2.10 3.66 3.90
C VAL A 10 -1.55 3.81 2.48
N LEU A 11 -2.35 4.29 1.53
CA LEU A 11 -1.91 4.50 0.14
C LEU A 11 -0.79 5.55 0.04
N GLU A 12 -0.89 6.66 0.78
CA GLU A 12 0.19 7.66 0.86
C GLU A 12 1.50 7.07 1.38
N GLU A 13 1.41 6.16 2.36
CA GLU A 13 2.58 5.50 2.93
C GLU A 13 3.19 4.49 1.97
N LEU A 14 2.36 3.69 1.30
CA LEU A 14 2.79 2.70 0.30
C LEU A 14 3.38 3.35 -0.96
N LYS A 15 2.93 4.55 -1.36
CA LYS A 15 3.50 5.31 -2.50
C LYS A 15 4.98 5.62 -2.37
N ARG A 16 5.56 5.53 -1.17
CA ARG A 16 7.00 5.79 -0.94
C ARG A 16 7.86 4.55 -1.16
N VAL A 17 7.25 3.39 -1.37
CA VAL A 17 7.96 2.12 -1.62
C VAL A 17 8.19 1.99 -3.12
N LYS A 18 9.47 2.01 -3.52
CA LYS A 18 9.88 1.81 -4.91
C LYS A 18 9.49 0.42 -5.40
N ALA A 19 9.10 0.34 -6.67
CA ALA A 19 8.85 -0.95 -7.31
C ALA A 19 10.15 -1.74 -7.54
N PRO A 20 10.09 -3.10 -7.61
CA PRO A 20 11.27 -3.94 -7.83
C PRO A 20 12.02 -3.66 -9.13
N ASP A 21 11.32 -3.21 -10.17
CA ASP A 21 11.90 -2.86 -11.46
C ASP A 21 12.56 -1.47 -11.49
N GLY A 22 12.51 -0.74 -10.37
CA GLY A 22 13.08 0.59 -10.20
C GLY A 22 12.27 1.72 -10.85
N ARG A 23 11.10 1.44 -11.45
CA ARG A 23 10.30 2.45 -12.17
C ARG A 23 9.09 2.87 -11.33
N GLY A 24 9.21 3.97 -10.60
CA GLY A 24 8.10 4.50 -9.80
C GLY A 24 7.85 3.70 -8.51
N ASP A 25 6.61 3.70 -8.04
CA ASP A 25 6.21 3.10 -6.76
C ASP A 25 5.12 2.02 -6.92
N ILE A 26 5.00 1.17 -5.90
CA ILE A 26 4.09 0.02 -5.91
C ILE A 26 2.60 0.39 -6.06
N VAL A 27 2.19 1.61 -5.70
CA VAL A 27 0.81 2.08 -5.84
C VAL A 27 0.60 2.63 -7.25
N SER A 28 1.49 3.49 -7.73
CA SER A 28 1.40 4.09 -9.08
C SER A 28 1.51 3.05 -10.19
N LEU A 29 2.24 1.95 -9.95
CA LEU A 29 2.30 0.81 -10.88
C LEU A 29 1.14 -0.19 -10.73
N GLY A 30 0.20 0.02 -9.80
CA GLY A 30 -0.94 -0.88 -9.60
C GLY A 30 -0.58 -2.24 -9.02
N LEU A 31 0.55 -2.37 -8.30
CA LEU A 31 1.00 -3.63 -7.70
C LEU A 31 0.29 -3.91 -6.36
N VAL A 32 -0.28 -2.90 -5.73
CA VAL A 32 -1.08 -3.00 -4.50
C VAL A 32 -2.52 -3.35 -4.86
N SER A 33 -2.99 -4.49 -4.36
CA SER A 33 -4.38 -4.93 -4.50
C SER A 33 -5.30 -4.23 -3.48
N GLU A 34 -6.37 -4.89 -3.05
CA GLU A 34 -7.28 -4.37 -2.04
C GLU A 34 -6.56 -4.09 -0.70
N ILE A 35 -6.94 -2.98 -0.05
CA ILE A 35 -6.52 -2.63 1.31
C ILE A 35 -7.70 -2.87 2.24
N VAL A 36 -7.51 -3.75 3.22
CA VAL A 36 -8.48 -4.04 4.28
C VAL A 36 -7.93 -3.54 5.60
N ILE A 37 -8.75 -2.79 6.34
CA ILE A 37 -8.40 -2.27 7.67
C ILE A 37 -9.32 -2.93 8.69
N ASN A 38 -8.74 -3.64 9.66
CA ASN A 38 -9.47 -4.31 10.73
C ASN A 38 -8.80 -4.03 12.08
N ALA A 39 -9.53 -3.37 12.98
CA ALA A 39 -9.05 -3.04 14.33
C ALA A 39 -7.63 -2.41 14.36
N GLY A 40 -7.33 -1.51 13.42
CA GLY A 40 -6.03 -0.84 13.29
C GLY A 40 -4.94 -1.65 12.58
N LYS A 41 -5.22 -2.91 12.20
CA LYS A 41 -4.34 -3.72 11.36
C LYS A 41 -4.67 -3.49 9.89
N VAL A 42 -3.63 -3.42 9.07
CA VAL A 42 -3.72 -3.18 7.63
C VAL A 42 -3.29 -4.44 6.90
N TYR A 43 -4.12 -4.90 5.97
CA TYR A 43 -3.86 -6.04 5.10
C TYR A 43 -3.94 -5.59 3.66
N PHE A 44 -2.98 -6.02 2.84
CA PHE A 44 -2.97 -5.84 1.39
C PHE A 44 -2.14 -6.95 0.76
N SER A 45 -2.41 -7.23 -0.51
CA SER A 45 -1.62 -8.16 -1.32
C SER A 45 -0.81 -7.38 -2.35
N LEU A 46 0.39 -7.87 -2.63
CA LEU A 46 1.24 -7.38 -3.71
C LEU A 46 1.27 -8.41 -4.84
N TYR A 47 1.13 -7.95 -6.07
CA TYR A 47 1.47 -8.73 -7.25
C TYR A 47 2.82 -8.23 -7.77
N ALA A 48 3.81 -9.10 -7.83
CA ALA A 48 5.08 -8.84 -8.49
C ALA A 48 5.41 -10.04 -9.36
N SER A 49 5.66 -9.80 -10.65
CA SER A 49 6.32 -10.81 -11.47
C SER A 49 7.76 -10.97 -10.96
N PRO A 50 8.25 -12.20 -10.73
CA PRO A 50 9.66 -12.47 -10.44
C PRO A 50 10.58 -11.96 -11.55
#